data_AF-A0A543A0L5-F1
#
_entry.id   AF-A0A543A0L5-F1
#
_cell.length_a   1.000
_cell.length_b   1.000
_cell.length_c   1.000
_cell.angle_alpha   90.00
_cell.angle_beta   90.00
_cell.angle_gamma   90.00
#
_symmetry.space_group_name_H-M   'P 1'
#
loop_
_entity.id
_entity.type
_entity.pdbx_description
1 polymer ?
#
loop_
_entity_poly.entity_id
_entity_poly.type
_entity_poly.pdbx_seq_one_letter_code
_entity_poly.pdbx_strand_id
1 'polypeptide(L)'
;HGESGTVIGVRIFDRDEDDDLPAGVNQLVRVYVAQKRKIQDGDKMAGRHGNKGVIAKILPMEDMPFMADGTPVDMILNPLGVPGRMNLGQVMELHLGWAAANGWKIEGEPDFLAKLPNLPRETGPVNVATPVFDGAEAEEVTGLLGHVNPTRDGERLMGTNGKAQLFDGRSGEPFPEPISVGYMYMLKLHHLVDDKIHARSTGPYSMITQQPLGGKAQFGGQRFGEMEVWALEAYGAAYTLQELLTHKSDDVHGRVKVYEAIVKGENIPEPGVPESFKVLIKEMQSLCLNVEVLSADGQSIEMRDSDEDSFRAAEELGIDLSRAEPSSVEEV
;
A
#
# COMPACT_ATOMS: atom_id res chain seq x y z
N HIS A 1 -1.12 15.15 -2.97
CA HIS A 1 -2.28 14.60 -2.24
C HIS A 1 -1.79 13.61 -1.20
N GLY A 2 -2.41 13.55 -0.02
CA GLY A 2 -2.04 12.59 1.04
C GLY A 2 -0.74 12.92 1.80
N GLU A 3 -0.22 14.14 1.65
CA GLU A 3 0.94 14.61 2.39
C GLU A 3 0.51 15.68 3.39
N SER A 4 1.08 15.63 4.59
CA SER A 4 0.88 16.62 5.65
C SER A 4 2.15 16.68 6.49
N GLY A 5 2.40 17.81 7.15
CA GLY A 5 3.59 17.94 7.98
C GLY A 5 3.88 19.36 8.39
N THR A 6 5.06 19.55 8.96
CA THR A 6 5.59 20.85 9.37
C THR A 6 6.73 21.22 8.45
N VAL A 7 6.75 22.46 7.96
CA VAL A 7 7.90 22.99 7.24
C VAL A 7 9.05 23.14 8.22
N ILE A 8 10.15 22.43 7.98
CA ILE A 8 11.33 22.43 8.85
C ILE A 8 12.48 23.27 8.28
N GLY A 9 12.39 23.64 7.00
CA GLY A 9 13.42 24.44 6.35
C GLY A 9 13.00 24.85 4.95
N VAL A 10 13.48 26.01 4.55
CA VAL A 10 13.36 26.53 3.19
C VAL A 10 14.76 26.91 2.74
N ARG A 11 15.17 26.42 1.56
CA ARG A 11 16.43 26.77 0.92
C ARG A 11 16.13 27.41 -0.41
N ILE A 12 16.54 28.65 -0.57
CA ILE A 12 16.38 29.44 -1.78
C ILE A 12 17.75 29.49 -2.43
N PHE A 13 17.76 29.31 -3.75
CA PHE A 13 18.93 29.50 -4.59
C PHE A 13 18.57 30.56 -5.63
N ASP A 14 19.41 31.57 -5.80
CA ASP A 14 19.15 32.70 -6.67
C ASP A 14 20.34 32.96 -7.61
N ARG A 15 20.04 33.12 -8.90
CA ARG A 15 21.07 33.42 -9.90
C ARG A 15 21.72 34.78 -9.63
N ASP A 16 20.98 35.73 -9.09
CA ASP A 16 21.51 37.05 -8.77
C ASP A 16 22.45 37.02 -7.55
N GLU A 17 22.38 35.96 -6.73
CA GLU A 17 23.28 35.69 -5.60
C GLU A 17 24.46 34.76 -5.97
N ASP A 18 24.70 34.54 -7.28
CA ASP A 18 25.78 33.70 -7.84
C ASP A 18 25.64 32.19 -7.50
N ASP A 19 24.41 31.70 -7.29
CA ASP A 19 24.16 30.27 -7.15
C ASP A 19 24.20 29.52 -8.51
N ASP A 20 24.81 28.33 -8.51
CA ASP A 20 24.87 27.46 -9.69
C ASP A 20 23.50 26.86 -10.02
N LEU A 21 22.84 27.42 -11.03
CA LEU A 21 21.49 27.06 -11.46
C LEU A 21 21.46 26.64 -12.94
N PRO A 22 20.62 25.64 -13.31
CA PRO A 22 20.45 25.23 -14.70
C PRO A 22 20.09 26.39 -15.63
N ALA A 23 20.54 26.32 -16.89
CA ALA A 23 20.23 27.32 -17.90
C ALA A 23 18.71 27.58 -18.00
N GLY A 24 18.31 28.85 -17.97
CA GLY A 24 16.89 29.25 -17.99
C GLY A 24 16.17 29.26 -16.63
N VAL A 25 16.79 28.75 -15.54
CA VAL A 25 16.23 28.84 -14.18
C VAL A 25 16.81 30.05 -13.46
N ASN A 26 15.97 31.03 -13.10
CA ASN A 26 16.43 32.23 -12.39
C ASN A 26 16.48 32.03 -10.87
N GLN A 27 15.54 31.26 -10.31
CA GLN A 27 15.46 31.00 -8.89
C GLN A 27 14.95 29.58 -8.64
N LEU A 28 15.50 28.91 -7.63
CA LEU A 28 15.07 27.57 -7.22
C LEU A 28 14.79 27.53 -5.72
N VAL A 29 13.58 27.15 -5.34
CA VAL A 29 13.16 27.07 -3.93
C VAL A 29 12.90 25.61 -3.55
N ARG A 30 13.59 25.13 -2.52
CA ARG A 30 13.36 23.81 -1.91
C ARG A 30 12.75 23.99 -0.53
N VAL A 31 11.57 23.41 -0.34
CA VAL A 31 10.88 23.40 0.96
C VAL A 31 10.96 21.98 1.53
N TYR A 32 11.50 21.86 2.75
CA TYR A 32 11.59 20.59 3.47
C TYR A 32 10.41 20.48 4.43
N VAL A 33 9.59 19.45 4.23
CA VAL A 33 8.42 19.15 5.07
C VAL A 33 8.67 17.86 5.85
N ALA A 34 8.59 17.92 7.17
CA ALA A 34 8.73 16.75 8.04
C ALA A 34 7.35 16.27 8.50
N GLN A 35 7.16 14.94 8.48
CA GLN A 35 5.94 14.30 8.95
C GLN A 35 6.28 13.26 10.03
N LYS A 36 5.64 13.36 11.20
CA LYS A 36 5.73 12.35 12.26
C LYS A 36 4.61 11.32 12.08
N ARG A 37 4.93 10.17 11.49
CA ARG A 37 3.95 9.10 11.22
C ARG A 37 3.90 8.09 12.35
N LYS A 38 2.74 7.98 13.00
CA LYS A 38 2.44 6.90 13.95
C LYS A 38 2.23 5.57 13.20
N ILE A 39 2.22 4.47 13.93
CA ILE A 39 1.87 3.16 13.38
C ILE A 39 0.36 3.12 13.08
N GLN A 40 -0.03 2.52 11.96
CA GLN A 40 -1.42 2.46 11.50
C GLN A 40 -1.76 1.09 10.92
N ASP A 41 -3.05 0.81 10.81
CA ASP A 41 -3.55 -0.38 10.11
C ASP A 41 -3.06 -0.35 8.64
N GLY A 42 -2.55 -1.49 8.18
CA GLY A 42 -1.92 -1.63 6.86
C GLY A 42 -0.41 -1.37 6.83
N ASP A 43 0.19 -0.77 7.87
CA ASP A 43 1.64 -0.66 7.98
C ASP A 43 2.28 -2.05 8.05
N LYS A 44 3.42 -2.22 7.38
CA LYS A 44 4.13 -3.50 7.34
C LYS A 44 5.14 -3.61 8.47
N MET A 45 5.05 -4.70 9.23
CA MET A 45 5.97 -5.07 10.30
C MET A 45 6.70 -6.37 9.95
N ALA A 46 7.89 -6.56 10.49
CA ALA A 46 8.62 -7.83 10.38
C ALA A 46 9.47 -8.11 11.61
N GLY A 47 9.60 -9.38 11.96
CA GLY A 47 10.66 -9.85 12.86
C GLY A 47 11.95 -10.12 12.09
N ARG A 48 12.99 -10.56 12.82
CA ARG A 48 14.31 -10.88 12.27
C ARG A 48 14.35 -12.20 11.50
N HIS A 49 13.36 -13.06 11.67
CA HIS A 49 13.30 -14.42 11.11
C HIS A 49 12.42 -14.52 9.86
N GLY A 50 12.24 -13.42 9.13
CA GLY A 50 11.44 -13.35 7.91
C GLY A 50 9.92 -13.42 8.13
N ASN A 51 9.46 -13.54 9.38
CA ASN A 51 8.05 -13.36 9.74
C ASN A 51 7.66 -11.90 9.46
N LYS A 52 6.73 -11.70 8.53
CA LYS A 52 6.29 -10.39 8.08
C LYS A 52 4.79 -10.36 7.88
N GLY A 53 4.18 -9.24 8.20
CA GLY A 53 2.74 -9.04 8.10
C GLY A 53 2.40 -7.57 7.98
N VAL A 54 1.15 -7.29 7.63
CA VAL A 54 0.56 -5.96 7.77
C VAL A 54 -0.27 -5.95 9.05
N ILE A 55 -0.34 -4.80 9.71
CA ILE A 55 -1.19 -4.62 10.89
C ILE A 55 -2.64 -4.67 10.42
N ALA A 56 -3.40 -5.65 10.91
CA ALA A 56 -4.80 -5.81 10.56
C ALA A 56 -5.71 -4.94 11.42
N LYS A 57 -5.36 -4.77 12.70
CA LYS A 57 -6.13 -4.00 13.67
C LYS A 57 -5.25 -3.57 14.84
N ILE A 58 -5.41 -2.32 15.28
CA ILE A 58 -4.89 -1.82 16.55
C ILE A 58 -6.05 -1.82 17.56
N LEU A 59 -5.93 -2.61 18.62
CA LEU A 59 -6.94 -2.71 19.68
C LEU A 59 -6.68 -1.68 20.80
N PRO A 60 -7.72 -1.25 21.52
CA PRO A 60 -7.56 -0.63 22.83
C PRO A 60 -6.79 -1.56 23.78
N MET A 61 -6.09 -1.00 24.76
CA MET A 61 -5.26 -1.79 25.69
C MET A 61 -6.10 -2.73 26.55
N GLU A 62 -7.29 -2.31 26.95
CA GLU A 62 -8.24 -3.07 27.75
C GLU A 62 -8.80 -4.31 27.03
N ASP A 63 -8.80 -4.28 25.69
CA ASP A 63 -9.25 -5.38 24.84
C ASP A 63 -8.16 -6.43 24.61
N MET A 64 -6.91 -6.13 24.95
CA MET A 64 -5.78 -7.03 24.70
C MET A 64 -5.76 -8.16 25.74
N PRO A 65 -5.40 -9.39 25.32
CA PRO A 65 -5.09 -10.45 26.26
C PRO A 65 -4.03 -9.99 27.27
N PHE A 66 -4.25 -10.29 28.54
CA PHE A 66 -3.37 -9.85 29.63
C PHE A 66 -2.95 -11.01 30.52
N MET A 67 -1.79 -10.85 31.17
CA MET A 67 -1.20 -11.81 32.10
C MET A 67 -1.83 -11.71 33.50
N ALA A 68 -1.52 -12.65 34.39
CA ALA A 68 -2.08 -12.68 35.75
C ALA A 68 -1.79 -11.42 36.59
N ASP A 69 -0.69 -10.71 36.29
CA ASP A 69 -0.33 -9.43 36.92
C ASP A 69 -1.07 -8.22 36.33
N GLY A 70 -1.95 -8.43 35.35
CA GLY A 70 -2.69 -7.38 34.65
C GLY A 70 -1.96 -6.78 33.45
N THR A 71 -0.74 -7.23 33.14
CA THR A 71 0.04 -6.67 32.03
C THR A 71 -0.53 -7.15 30.68
N PRO A 72 -1.01 -6.24 29.80
CA PRO A 72 -1.49 -6.61 28.47
C PRO A 72 -0.33 -6.94 27.53
N VAL A 73 -0.55 -7.83 26.57
CA VAL A 73 0.42 -8.08 25.50
C VAL A 73 0.42 -6.96 24.47
N ASP A 74 1.58 -6.65 23.86
CA ASP A 74 1.69 -5.57 22.87
C ASP A 74 1.31 -6.01 21.45
N MET A 75 1.57 -7.27 21.09
CA MET A 75 1.37 -7.79 19.74
C MET A 75 0.99 -9.27 19.76
N ILE A 76 0.01 -9.64 18.93
CA ILE A 76 -0.43 -11.03 18.77
C ILE A 76 0.02 -11.51 17.39
N LEU A 77 0.82 -12.57 17.36
CA LEU A 77 1.27 -13.22 16.13
C LEU A 77 0.48 -14.51 15.90
N ASN A 78 0.06 -14.75 14.65
CA ASN A 78 -0.67 -15.96 14.30
C ASN A 78 0.27 -17.20 14.33
N PRO A 79 -0.03 -18.24 15.14
CA PRO A 79 0.82 -19.41 15.26
C PRO A 79 0.93 -20.23 13.96
N LEU A 80 -0.07 -20.18 13.07
CA LEU A 80 -0.07 -20.95 11.82
C LEU A 80 1.09 -20.58 10.89
N GLY A 81 1.61 -19.36 11.02
CA GLY A 81 2.72 -18.86 10.20
C GLY A 81 4.09 -19.42 10.57
N VAL A 82 4.23 -20.08 11.72
CA VAL A 82 5.53 -20.54 12.25
C VAL A 82 5.93 -21.91 11.69
N PRO A 83 5.13 -23.00 11.81
CA PRO A 83 5.55 -24.32 11.34
C PRO A 83 5.73 -24.37 9.82
N GLY A 84 4.83 -23.74 9.06
CA GLY A 84 4.87 -23.75 7.60
C GLY A 84 6.06 -23.01 6.98
N ARG A 85 6.78 -22.20 7.76
CA ARG A 85 7.94 -21.40 7.29
C ARG A 85 9.27 -21.88 7.86
N MET A 86 9.25 -22.88 8.75
CA MET A 86 10.45 -23.44 9.39
C MET A 86 11.34 -22.39 10.08
N ASN A 87 10.75 -21.30 10.59
CA ASN A 87 11.46 -20.20 11.23
C ASN A 87 11.27 -20.22 12.76
N LEU A 88 11.66 -21.36 13.36
CA LEU A 88 11.53 -21.62 14.81
C LEU A 88 12.40 -20.68 15.66
N GLY A 89 13.42 -20.05 15.06
CA GLY A 89 14.26 -19.04 15.72
C GLY A 89 13.46 -17.89 16.34
N GLN A 90 12.29 -17.54 15.78
CA GLN A 90 11.43 -16.51 16.39
C GLN A 90 10.84 -16.95 17.74
N VAL A 91 10.59 -18.25 17.91
CA VAL A 91 10.06 -18.81 19.17
C VAL A 91 11.18 -18.91 20.20
N MET A 92 12.38 -19.32 19.79
CA MET A 92 13.56 -19.30 20.67
C MET A 92 13.88 -17.87 21.12
N GLU A 93 13.82 -16.90 20.21
CA GLU A 93 13.96 -15.47 20.53
C GLU A 93 12.91 -15.00 21.52
N LEU A 94 11.64 -15.38 21.32
CA LEU A 94 10.53 -15.02 22.21
C LEU A 94 10.82 -15.46 23.66
N HIS A 95 11.24 -16.71 23.83
CA HIS A 95 11.55 -17.29 25.14
C HIS A 95 12.80 -16.71 25.78
N LEU A 96 13.89 -16.59 25.02
CA LEU A 96 15.12 -15.98 25.53
C LEU A 96 14.89 -14.49 25.87
N GLY A 97 14.09 -13.80 25.07
CA GLY A 97 13.69 -12.41 25.31
C GLY A 97 12.91 -12.25 26.62
N TRP A 98 12.05 -13.22 26.96
CA TRP A 98 11.39 -13.24 28.27
C TRP A 98 12.37 -13.39 29.44
N ALA A 99 13.29 -14.35 29.34
CA ALA A 99 14.32 -14.55 30.37
C ALA A 99 15.21 -13.32 30.51
N ALA A 100 15.63 -12.72 29.40
CA ALA A 100 16.44 -11.50 29.37
C ALA A 100 15.73 -10.29 30.00
N ALA A 101 14.43 -10.11 29.72
CA ALA A 101 13.66 -8.99 30.24
C ALA A 101 13.42 -9.05 31.76
N ASN A 102 13.31 -10.25 32.33
CA ASN A 102 13.01 -10.44 33.75
C ASN A 102 14.26 -10.77 34.59
N GLY A 103 15.35 -11.23 33.96
CA GLY A 103 16.49 -11.80 34.64
C GLY A 103 16.21 -13.19 35.19
N TRP A 104 17.25 -13.81 35.77
CA TRP A 104 17.16 -15.15 36.31
C TRP A 104 18.02 -15.32 37.56
N LYS A 105 17.70 -16.33 38.37
CA LYS A 105 18.48 -16.79 39.51
C LYS A 105 18.59 -18.31 39.48
N ILE A 106 19.78 -18.80 39.20
CA ILE A 106 20.06 -20.21 39.05
C ILE A 106 20.69 -20.75 40.33
N GLU A 107 19.95 -21.63 41.01
CA GLU A 107 20.41 -22.34 42.21
C GLU A 107 20.88 -23.75 41.83
N GLY A 108 21.99 -24.20 42.42
CA GLY A 108 22.59 -25.50 42.14
C GLY A 108 23.43 -25.56 40.85
N GLU A 109 23.68 -26.77 40.38
CA GLU A 109 24.45 -27.07 39.16
C GLU A 109 23.61 -27.91 38.18
N PRO A 110 22.57 -27.31 37.55
CA PRO A 110 21.78 -28.00 36.54
C PRO A 110 22.61 -28.33 35.30
N ASP A 111 22.30 -29.45 34.64
CA ASP A 111 23.09 -30.02 33.54
C ASP A 111 23.34 -29.04 32.38
N PHE A 112 22.38 -28.17 32.07
CA PHE A 112 22.50 -27.20 30.97
C PHE A 112 23.62 -26.16 31.19
N LEU A 113 24.04 -25.92 32.44
CA LEU A 113 25.13 -24.98 32.75
C LEU A 113 26.51 -25.52 32.40
N ALA A 114 26.67 -26.83 32.23
CA ALA A 114 27.97 -27.41 31.87
C ALA A 114 28.52 -26.81 30.56
N LYS A 115 27.63 -26.39 29.65
CA LYS A 115 27.97 -25.73 28.38
C LYS A 115 28.07 -24.20 28.47
N LEU A 116 27.61 -23.60 29.58
CA LEU A 116 27.51 -22.15 29.79
C LEU A 116 28.30 -21.68 31.02
N PRO A 117 29.63 -21.91 31.08
CA PRO A 117 30.44 -21.64 32.28
C PRO A 117 30.51 -20.15 32.66
N ASN A 118 30.30 -19.27 31.68
CA ASN A 118 30.36 -17.81 31.86
C ASN A 118 28.98 -17.17 32.04
N LEU A 119 27.88 -17.95 32.07
CA LEU A 119 26.56 -17.39 32.29
C LEU A 119 26.44 -16.89 33.73
N PRO A 120 26.09 -15.61 33.95
CA PRO A 120 25.88 -15.10 35.29
C PRO A 120 24.79 -15.89 36.01
N ARG A 121 25.03 -16.29 37.25
CA ARG A 121 24.11 -17.13 38.04
C ARG A 121 22.89 -16.36 38.54
N GLU A 122 23.02 -15.05 38.76
CA GLU A 122 21.95 -14.18 39.22
C GLU A 122 22.02 -12.86 38.47
N THR A 123 20.90 -12.45 37.86
CA THR A 123 20.76 -11.23 37.07
C THR A 123 19.40 -10.59 37.30
N GLY A 124 19.33 -9.27 37.15
CA GLY A 124 18.09 -8.59 36.81
C GLY A 124 17.89 -8.58 35.29
N PRO A 125 17.06 -7.65 34.76
CA PRO A 125 16.95 -7.43 33.32
C PRO A 125 18.33 -7.21 32.68
N VAL A 126 18.65 -7.98 31.64
CA VAL A 126 19.99 -8.00 31.02
C VAL A 126 19.91 -8.18 29.51
N ASN A 127 20.81 -7.51 28.78
CA ASN A 127 20.98 -7.76 27.36
C ASN A 127 21.79 -9.03 27.13
N VAL A 128 21.30 -9.90 26.26
CA VAL A 128 21.96 -11.15 25.88
C VAL A 128 22.42 -11.09 24.44
N ALA A 129 23.49 -11.83 24.13
CA ALA A 129 23.99 -12.00 22.78
C ALA A 129 23.98 -13.48 22.42
N THR A 130 23.38 -13.83 21.29
CA THR A 130 23.42 -15.16 20.69
C THR A 130 24.09 -15.07 19.32
N PRO A 131 25.41 -15.31 19.23
CA PRO A 131 26.13 -15.31 17.96
C PRO A 131 25.50 -16.24 16.92
N VAL A 132 25.65 -15.89 15.65
CA VAL A 132 25.18 -16.75 14.56
C VAL A 132 26.06 -18.00 14.53
N PHE A 133 25.45 -19.18 14.50
CA PHE A 133 26.09 -20.52 14.51
C PHE A 133 26.78 -20.93 15.82
N ASP A 134 26.82 -20.07 16.84
CA ASP A 134 27.38 -20.35 18.17
C ASP A 134 26.50 -19.71 19.26
N GLY A 135 25.18 -19.85 19.08
CA GLY A 135 24.16 -19.25 19.93
C GLY A 135 23.59 -20.24 20.95
N ALA A 136 22.69 -19.74 21.80
CA ALA A 136 22.03 -20.56 22.82
C ALA A 136 21.27 -21.74 22.20
N GLU A 137 21.49 -22.94 22.74
CA GLU A 137 20.78 -24.16 22.34
C GLU A 137 19.37 -24.21 22.97
N ALA A 138 18.47 -24.99 22.39
CA ALA A 138 17.08 -25.08 22.85
C ALA A 138 16.95 -25.58 24.30
N GLU A 139 17.81 -26.52 24.71
CA GLU A 139 17.86 -27.05 26.08
C GLU A 139 18.30 -25.98 27.08
N GLU A 140 19.27 -25.14 26.69
CA GLU A 140 19.78 -24.05 27.51
C GLU A 140 18.71 -22.97 27.71
N VAL A 141 17.99 -22.59 26.66
CA VAL A 141 16.88 -21.62 26.75
C VAL A 141 15.75 -22.15 27.63
N THR A 142 15.38 -23.42 27.44
CA THR A 142 14.30 -24.06 28.24
C THR A 142 14.72 -24.22 29.70
N GLY A 143 15.97 -24.60 29.95
CA GLY A 143 16.54 -24.65 31.30
C GLY A 143 16.52 -23.29 31.98
N LEU A 144 16.94 -22.24 31.26
CA LEU A 144 16.97 -20.86 31.75
C LEU A 144 15.56 -20.34 32.10
N LEU A 145 14.55 -20.65 31.28
CA LEU A 145 13.15 -20.33 31.60
C LEU A 145 12.72 -20.89 32.95
N GLY A 146 13.30 -22.03 33.36
CA GLY A 146 13.15 -22.66 34.67
C GLY A 146 13.48 -21.77 35.86
N HIS A 147 14.41 -20.83 35.66
CA HIS A 147 15.07 -20.03 36.70
C HIS A 147 14.79 -18.53 36.59
N VAL A 148 13.83 -18.13 35.74
CA VAL A 148 13.44 -16.72 35.58
C VAL A 148 12.92 -16.16 36.91
N ASN A 149 13.32 -14.93 37.23
CA ASN A 149 12.92 -14.27 38.46
C ASN A 149 11.38 -14.11 38.53
N PRO A 150 10.78 -14.25 39.72
CA PRO A 150 9.37 -13.92 39.89
C PRO A 150 9.14 -12.41 39.75
N THR A 151 7.87 -12.03 39.60
CA THR A 151 7.45 -10.63 39.61
C THR A 151 7.72 -9.98 40.97
N ARG A 152 7.50 -8.65 41.06
CA ARG A 152 7.59 -7.90 42.32
C ARG A 152 6.75 -8.51 43.45
N ASP A 153 5.65 -9.19 43.10
CA ASP A 153 4.68 -9.78 44.01
C ASP A 153 5.04 -11.24 44.36
N GLY A 154 6.17 -11.75 43.87
CA GLY A 154 6.65 -13.11 44.12
C GLY A 154 6.02 -14.16 43.22
N GLU A 155 5.22 -13.76 42.23
CA GLU A 155 4.52 -14.68 41.34
C GLU A 155 5.34 -15.02 40.09
N ARG A 156 5.23 -16.26 39.64
CA ARG A 156 5.84 -16.71 38.39
C ARG A 156 4.79 -16.75 37.29
N LEU A 157 4.87 -15.79 36.37
CA LEU A 157 3.87 -15.64 35.30
C LEU A 157 3.96 -16.70 34.20
N MET A 158 5.15 -17.30 34.01
CA MET A 158 5.43 -18.22 32.91
C MET A 158 5.93 -19.57 33.41
N GLY A 159 5.37 -20.64 32.87
CA GLY A 159 5.83 -22.01 33.09
C GLY A 159 7.20 -22.29 32.47
N THR A 160 7.77 -23.44 32.80
CA THR A 160 9.05 -23.91 32.24
C THR A 160 8.99 -24.15 30.72
N ASN A 161 7.78 -24.36 30.18
CA ASN A 161 7.52 -24.56 28.76
C ASN A 161 7.41 -23.26 27.95
N GLY A 162 7.67 -22.11 28.57
CA GLY A 162 7.60 -20.80 27.91
C GLY A 162 6.18 -20.29 27.66
N LYS A 163 5.19 -20.89 28.33
CA LYS A 163 3.77 -20.52 28.21
C LYS A 163 3.25 -19.89 29.51
N ALA A 164 2.32 -18.96 29.37
CA ALA A 164 1.64 -18.28 30.47
C ALA A 164 0.12 -18.40 30.31
N GLN A 165 -0.60 -18.36 31.43
CA GLN A 165 -2.07 -18.23 31.41
C GLN A 165 -2.41 -16.78 31.04
N LEU A 166 -3.19 -16.61 29.98
CA LEU A 166 -3.73 -15.29 29.59
C LEU A 166 -5.22 -15.22 29.89
N PHE A 167 -5.70 -14.00 30.07
CA PHE A 167 -7.11 -13.66 30.22
C PHE A 167 -7.56 -12.83 29.02
N ASP A 168 -8.78 -13.07 28.55
CA ASP A 168 -9.38 -12.27 27.49
C ASP A 168 -9.82 -10.90 28.04
N GLY A 169 -9.27 -9.82 27.50
CA GLY A 169 -9.60 -8.45 27.89
C GLY A 169 -11.07 -8.07 27.68
N ARG A 170 -11.78 -8.78 26.78
CA ARG A 170 -13.19 -8.49 26.46
C ARG A 170 -14.18 -9.19 27.36
N SER A 171 -14.00 -10.49 27.57
CA SER A 171 -14.91 -11.29 28.41
C SER A 171 -14.46 -11.36 29.88
N GLY A 172 -13.17 -11.20 30.14
CA GLY A 172 -12.54 -11.44 31.45
C GLY A 172 -12.26 -12.92 31.74
N GLU A 173 -12.66 -13.85 30.86
CA GLU A 173 -12.44 -15.28 31.08
C GLU A 173 -10.98 -15.68 30.76
N PRO A 174 -10.41 -16.66 31.49
CA PRO A 174 -9.10 -17.21 31.14
C PRO A 174 -9.19 -18.00 29.83
N PHE A 175 -8.16 -17.88 28.98
CA PHE A 175 -8.04 -18.74 27.80
C PHE A 175 -7.93 -20.22 28.23
N PRO A 176 -8.55 -21.17 27.48
CA PRO A 176 -8.59 -22.57 27.91
C PRO A 176 -7.22 -23.27 28.02
N GLU A 177 -6.24 -22.81 27.24
CA GLU A 177 -4.88 -23.36 27.23
C GLU A 177 -3.85 -22.26 27.46
N PRO A 178 -2.70 -22.58 28.09
CA PRO A 178 -1.62 -21.62 28.25
C PRO A 178 -0.99 -21.28 26.89
N ILE A 179 -0.67 -20.00 26.70
CA ILE A 179 -0.21 -19.42 25.45
C ILE A 179 1.27 -19.06 25.56
N SER A 180 2.04 -19.26 24.48
CA SER A 180 3.44 -18.83 24.43
C SER A 180 3.53 -17.31 24.44
N VAL A 181 4.24 -16.76 25.41
CA VAL A 181 4.41 -15.32 25.62
C VAL A 181 5.91 -15.03 25.73
N GLY A 182 6.33 -13.82 25.41
CA GLY A 182 7.71 -13.38 25.59
C GLY A 182 7.97 -12.08 24.87
N TYR A 183 9.25 -11.72 24.76
CA TYR A 183 9.68 -10.51 24.06
C TYR A 183 10.31 -10.86 22.73
N MET A 184 9.78 -10.30 21.65
CA MET A 184 10.31 -10.45 20.29
C MET A 184 10.68 -9.08 19.73
N TYR A 185 11.79 -9.02 19.01
CA TYR A 185 12.24 -7.79 18.37
C TYR A 185 11.53 -7.58 17.03
N MET A 186 10.65 -6.58 16.99
CA MET A 186 9.85 -6.23 15.81
C MET A 186 10.34 -4.94 15.15
N LEU A 187 10.43 -4.97 13.82
CA LEU A 187 10.85 -3.86 12.97
C LEU A 187 9.66 -3.28 12.22
N LYS A 188 9.57 -1.94 12.18
CA LYS A 188 8.69 -1.20 11.27
C LYS A 188 9.37 -1.08 9.92
N LEU A 189 8.74 -1.62 8.87
CA LEU A 189 9.28 -1.55 7.51
C LEU A 189 8.82 -0.28 6.79
N HIS A 190 9.62 0.17 5.83
CA HIS A 190 9.31 1.31 4.96
C HIS A 190 8.28 0.96 3.86
N HIS A 191 7.23 0.23 4.24
CA HIS A 191 6.07 -0.07 3.41
C HIS A 191 4.84 0.35 4.18
N LEU A 192 4.59 1.66 4.18
CA LEU A 192 3.54 2.30 4.96
C LEU A 192 2.27 2.46 4.13
N VAL A 193 1.12 2.42 4.81
CA VAL A 193 -0.17 2.56 4.14
C VAL A 193 -0.33 3.94 3.49
N ASP A 194 0.14 5.00 4.16
CA ASP A 194 0.09 6.38 3.68
C ASP A 194 0.78 6.56 2.31
N ASP A 195 1.83 5.78 2.06
CA ASP A 195 2.56 5.83 0.79
C ASP A 195 1.87 5.01 -0.30
N LYS A 196 1.10 3.98 0.08
CA LYS A 196 0.45 3.05 -0.86
C LYS A 196 -0.98 3.45 -1.23
N ILE A 197 -1.70 4.11 -0.33
CA ILE A 197 -3.06 4.54 -0.61
C ILE A 197 -3.04 5.55 -1.78
N HIS A 198 -3.87 5.29 -2.78
CA HIS A 198 -4.01 6.13 -3.96
C HIS A 198 -5.40 5.94 -4.55
N ALA A 199 -6.05 7.04 -4.89
CA ALA A 199 -7.36 7.07 -5.53
C ALA A 199 -7.38 8.20 -6.55
N ARG A 200 -8.13 7.99 -7.63
CA ARG A 200 -8.31 8.93 -8.73
C ARG A 200 -9.76 8.85 -9.20
N SER A 201 -10.39 10.01 -9.35
CA SER A 201 -11.65 10.16 -10.11
C SER A 201 -11.31 10.57 -11.55
N THR A 202 -10.89 11.82 -11.73
CA THR A 202 -10.33 12.38 -12.96
C THR A 202 -8.90 12.87 -12.69
N GLY A 203 -8.12 13.15 -13.72
CA GLY A 203 -6.73 13.56 -13.54
C GLY A 203 -6.02 13.82 -14.87
N PRO A 204 -4.68 13.93 -14.88
CA PRO A 204 -3.95 14.17 -16.10
C PRO A 204 -3.94 12.94 -17.01
N TYR A 205 -3.80 13.22 -18.30
CA TYR A 205 -3.78 12.26 -19.39
C TYR A 205 -2.50 12.43 -20.23
N SER A 206 -2.07 11.37 -20.89
CA SER A 206 -0.98 11.40 -21.85
C SER A 206 -1.37 12.21 -23.08
N MET A 207 -0.48 13.08 -23.55
CA MET A 207 -0.73 13.86 -24.78
C MET A 207 -0.78 12.98 -26.04
N ILE A 208 -0.12 11.82 -26.01
CA ILE A 208 0.01 10.93 -27.17
C ILE A 208 -1.17 9.97 -27.23
N THR A 209 -1.37 9.20 -26.17
CA THR A 209 -2.38 8.12 -26.15
C THR A 209 -3.73 8.56 -25.61
N GLN A 210 -3.84 9.78 -25.07
CA GLN A 210 -5.02 10.28 -24.35
C GLN A 210 -5.47 9.42 -23.16
N GLN A 211 -4.68 8.43 -22.75
CA GLN A 211 -4.94 7.57 -21.59
C GLN A 211 -4.53 8.25 -20.26
N PRO A 212 -5.15 7.87 -19.13
CA PRO A 212 -4.72 8.27 -17.80
C PRO A 212 -3.21 8.06 -17.58
N LEU A 213 -2.50 9.06 -17.04
CA LEU A 213 -1.11 8.88 -16.64
C LEU A 213 -0.98 7.77 -15.57
N GLY A 214 0.22 7.20 -15.43
CA GLY A 214 0.50 6.15 -14.45
C GLY A 214 1.11 6.69 -13.15
N GLY A 215 0.87 5.99 -12.04
CA GLY A 215 1.59 6.22 -10.78
C GLY A 215 1.05 7.34 -9.90
N LYS A 216 1.24 7.18 -8.58
CA LYS A 216 0.70 8.07 -7.53
C LYS A 216 1.19 9.51 -7.65
N ALA A 217 2.48 9.71 -7.96
CA ALA A 217 3.10 11.05 -8.06
C ALA A 217 2.45 11.93 -9.14
N GLN A 218 1.93 11.31 -10.21
CA GLN A 218 1.27 12.00 -11.32
C GLN A 218 -0.26 12.00 -11.17
N PHE A 219 -0.79 11.59 -10.01
CA PHE A 219 -2.22 11.38 -9.81
C PHE A 219 -2.81 10.43 -10.88
N GLY A 220 -2.09 9.35 -11.15
CA GLY A 220 -2.35 8.42 -12.24
C GLY A 220 -3.52 7.46 -12.03
N GLY A 221 -3.99 6.84 -13.10
CA GLY A 221 -4.99 5.77 -13.07
C GLY A 221 -4.41 4.42 -12.65
N GLN A 222 -5.31 3.47 -12.37
CA GLN A 222 -4.93 2.06 -12.23
C GLN A 222 -4.85 1.42 -13.62
N ARG A 223 -3.87 0.52 -13.80
CA ARG A 223 -3.76 -0.24 -15.05
C ARG A 223 -4.80 -1.35 -15.04
N PHE A 224 -5.72 -1.30 -15.99
CA PHE A 224 -6.57 -2.43 -16.34
C PHE A 224 -5.87 -3.20 -17.46
N GLY A 225 -5.33 -4.37 -17.15
CA GLY A 225 -4.47 -5.14 -18.04
C GLY A 225 -5.21 -6.22 -18.81
N GLU A 226 -4.45 -6.95 -19.62
CA GLU A 226 -4.96 -8.02 -20.49
C GLU A 226 -5.61 -9.16 -19.70
N MET A 227 -5.01 -9.57 -18.57
CA MET A 227 -5.59 -10.63 -17.73
C MET A 227 -6.91 -10.20 -17.10
N GLU A 228 -7.07 -8.91 -16.77
CA GLU A 228 -8.32 -8.38 -16.24
C GLU A 228 -9.40 -8.28 -17.34
N VAL A 229 -9.02 -8.00 -18.59
CA VAL A 229 -9.93 -8.07 -19.74
C VAL A 229 -10.48 -9.48 -19.89
N TRP A 230 -9.62 -10.50 -19.90
CA TRP A 230 -10.05 -11.90 -20.00
C TRP A 230 -11.01 -12.31 -18.87
N ALA A 231 -10.79 -11.78 -17.66
CA ALA A 231 -11.69 -12.03 -16.56
C ALA A 231 -13.10 -11.48 -16.84
N LEU A 232 -13.22 -10.25 -17.35
CA LEU A 232 -14.54 -9.68 -17.70
C LEU A 232 -15.20 -10.38 -18.89
N GLU A 233 -14.42 -10.80 -19.89
CA GLU A 233 -14.91 -11.61 -21.01
C GLU A 233 -15.46 -12.96 -20.52
N ALA A 234 -14.75 -13.63 -19.61
CA ALA A 234 -15.20 -14.89 -19.02
C ALA A 234 -16.48 -14.73 -18.18
N TYR A 235 -16.68 -13.57 -17.55
CA TYR A 235 -17.93 -13.24 -16.88
C TYR A 235 -19.06 -12.85 -17.85
N GLY A 236 -18.75 -12.55 -19.12
CA GLY A 236 -19.72 -12.02 -20.08
C GLY A 236 -20.12 -10.56 -19.81
N ALA A 237 -19.28 -9.80 -19.10
CA ALA A 237 -19.55 -8.43 -18.69
C ALA A 237 -19.19 -7.39 -19.77
N ALA A 238 -19.85 -7.49 -20.94
CA ALA A 238 -19.52 -6.70 -22.13
C ALA A 238 -19.59 -5.17 -21.90
N TYR A 239 -20.65 -4.67 -21.27
CA TYR A 239 -20.81 -3.23 -21.00
C TYR A 239 -19.77 -2.69 -20.03
N THR A 240 -19.41 -3.45 -18.99
CA THR A 240 -18.37 -3.05 -18.03
C THR A 240 -17.00 -3.00 -18.69
N LEU A 241 -16.69 -3.98 -19.55
CA LEU A 241 -15.45 -3.99 -20.31
C LEU A 241 -15.39 -2.80 -21.27
N GLN A 242 -16.47 -2.54 -22.01
CA GLN A 242 -16.56 -1.42 -22.93
C GLN A 242 -16.37 -0.09 -22.19
N GLU A 243 -17.05 0.12 -21.06
CA GLU A 243 -16.94 1.34 -20.26
C GLU A 243 -15.50 1.60 -19.77
N LEU A 244 -14.81 0.55 -19.33
CA LEU A 244 -13.43 0.64 -18.85
C LEU A 244 -12.44 1.02 -19.96
N LEU A 245 -12.63 0.46 -21.16
CA LEU A 245 -11.74 0.66 -22.31
C LEU A 245 -12.05 1.93 -23.12
N THR A 246 -13.14 2.64 -22.82
CA THR A 246 -13.57 3.84 -23.57
C THR A 246 -13.65 5.06 -22.65
N HIS A 247 -14.83 5.32 -22.06
CA HIS A 247 -15.13 6.48 -21.22
C HIS A 247 -14.15 6.67 -20.06
N LYS A 248 -13.66 5.58 -19.47
CA LYS A 248 -12.72 5.62 -18.33
C LYS A 248 -11.24 5.65 -18.75
N SER A 249 -10.95 5.66 -20.05
CA SER A 249 -9.62 5.63 -20.63
C SER A 249 -9.42 6.82 -21.58
N ASP A 250 -9.59 6.61 -22.88
CA ASP A 250 -9.08 7.42 -23.98
C ASP A 250 -10.17 7.88 -24.96
N ASP A 251 -11.45 7.73 -24.59
CA ASP A 251 -12.55 8.43 -25.26
C ASP A 251 -12.60 9.90 -24.77
N VAL A 252 -11.99 10.80 -25.54
CA VAL A 252 -11.77 12.21 -25.18
C VAL A 252 -13.09 12.97 -24.99
N HIS A 253 -14.07 12.76 -25.87
CA HIS A 253 -15.37 13.41 -25.80
C HIS A 253 -16.28 12.69 -24.79
N GLY A 254 -16.28 11.35 -24.81
CA GLY A 254 -17.11 10.55 -23.92
C GLY A 254 -16.81 10.79 -22.46
N ARG A 255 -15.53 10.89 -22.05
CA ARG A 255 -15.19 11.13 -20.64
C ARG A 255 -15.75 12.45 -20.08
N VAL A 256 -15.83 13.50 -20.91
CA VAL A 256 -16.41 14.80 -20.52
C VAL A 256 -17.93 14.68 -20.41
N LYS A 257 -18.58 14.11 -21.44
CA LYS A 257 -20.04 13.90 -21.44
C LYS A 257 -20.50 12.99 -20.30
N VAL A 258 -19.73 11.96 -19.95
CA VAL A 258 -20.00 11.08 -18.79
C VAL A 258 -19.92 11.86 -17.48
N TYR A 259 -18.91 12.72 -17.32
CA TYR A 259 -18.79 13.55 -16.12
C TYR A 259 -19.97 14.50 -15.98
N GLU A 260 -20.37 15.17 -17.07
CA GLU A 260 -21.56 16.03 -17.09
C GLU A 260 -22.84 15.26 -16.76
N ALA A 261 -23.05 14.09 -17.37
CA ALA A 261 -24.23 13.25 -17.12
C ALA A 261 -24.32 12.85 -15.64
N ILE A 262 -23.20 12.46 -15.03
CA ILE A 262 -23.15 12.13 -13.59
C ILE A 262 -23.54 13.34 -12.73
N VAL A 263 -23.04 14.54 -13.06
CA VAL A 263 -23.36 15.78 -12.31
C VAL A 263 -24.82 16.18 -12.49
N LYS A 264 -25.39 15.99 -13.69
CA LYS A 264 -26.80 16.29 -14.01
C LYS A 264 -27.77 15.20 -13.54
N GLY A 265 -27.28 14.03 -13.16
CA GLY A 265 -28.12 12.87 -12.83
C GLY A 265 -28.80 12.24 -14.04
N GLU A 266 -28.21 12.41 -15.22
CA GLU A 266 -28.67 11.84 -16.49
C GLU A 266 -28.05 10.46 -16.73
N ASN A 267 -28.57 9.73 -17.72
CA ASN A 267 -27.99 8.46 -18.13
C ASN A 267 -26.63 8.66 -18.80
N ILE A 268 -25.73 7.71 -18.59
CA ILE A 268 -24.41 7.70 -19.23
C ILE A 268 -24.60 7.56 -20.75
N PRO A 269 -23.96 8.42 -21.57
CA PRO A 269 -24.06 8.36 -23.04
C PRO A 269 -23.41 7.09 -23.60
N GLU A 270 -23.61 6.83 -24.89
CA GLU A 270 -22.94 5.70 -25.55
C GLU A 270 -21.42 5.96 -25.76
N PRO A 271 -20.58 4.92 -25.62
CA PRO A 271 -19.15 4.98 -25.90
C PRO A 271 -18.78 5.38 -27.32
N GLY A 272 -17.80 6.27 -27.44
CA GLY A 272 -17.16 6.60 -28.70
C GLY A 272 -16.03 5.62 -29.09
N VAL A 273 -15.28 6.01 -30.13
CA VAL A 273 -14.10 5.27 -30.59
C VAL A 273 -12.88 5.65 -29.73
N PRO A 274 -12.12 4.69 -29.18
CA PRO A 274 -10.90 4.97 -28.42
C PRO A 274 -9.83 5.68 -29.25
N GLU A 275 -9.13 6.65 -28.64
CA GLU A 275 -8.03 7.35 -29.32
C GLU A 275 -6.87 6.40 -29.66
N SER A 276 -6.59 5.40 -28.81
CA SER A 276 -5.58 4.37 -29.08
C SER A 276 -5.80 3.63 -30.41
N PHE A 277 -7.05 3.43 -30.82
CA PHE A 277 -7.36 2.83 -32.12
C PHE A 277 -7.06 3.78 -33.28
N LYS A 278 -7.36 5.07 -33.14
CA LYS A 278 -6.99 6.09 -34.14
C LYS A 278 -5.47 6.19 -34.29
N VAL A 279 -4.74 6.18 -33.18
CA VAL A 279 -3.27 6.19 -33.16
C VAL A 279 -2.72 4.96 -33.87
N LEU A 280 -3.26 3.76 -33.62
CA LEU A 280 -2.85 2.53 -34.30
C LEU A 280 -3.00 2.64 -35.83
N ILE A 281 -4.12 3.18 -36.31
CA ILE A 281 -4.33 3.40 -37.76
C ILE A 281 -3.27 4.35 -38.32
N LYS A 282 -2.95 5.43 -37.60
CA LYS A 282 -1.90 6.37 -38.02
C LYS A 282 -0.51 5.75 -38.01
N GLU A 283 -0.20 4.90 -37.05
CA GLU A 283 1.05 4.14 -37.03
C GLU A 283 1.15 3.18 -38.22
N MET A 284 0.09 2.45 -38.55
CA MET A 284 0.07 1.59 -39.75
C MET A 284 0.21 2.40 -41.06
N GLN A 285 -0.48 3.54 -41.16
CA GLN A 285 -0.35 4.45 -42.31
C GLN A 285 1.09 4.99 -42.45
N SER A 286 1.77 5.26 -41.33
CA SER A 286 3.18 5.68 -41.32
C SER A 286 4.15 4.60 -41.84
N LEU A 287 3.75 3.32 -41.77
CA LEU A 287 4.46 2.17 -42.33
C LEU A 287 4.10 1.92 -43.81
N CYS A 288 3.46 2.89 -44.47
CA CYS A 288 2.97 2.77 -45.85
C CYS A 288 1.92 1.66 -46.05
N LEU A 289 1.21 1.27 -45.00
CA LEU A 289 0.08 0.34 -45.09
C LEU A 289 -1.20 1.15 -45.30
N ASN A 290 -1.91 0.90 -46.42
CA ASN A 290 -3.22 1.51 -46.62
C ASN A 290 -4.28 0.78 -45.77
N VAL A 291 -4.70 1.40 -44.68
CA VAL A 291 -5.71 0.86 -43.75
C VAL A 291 -6.94 1.76 -43.82
N GLU A 292 -8.07 1.16 -44.20
CA GLU A 292 -9.36 1.82 -44.33
C GLU A 292 -10.38 1.08 -43.46
N VAL A 293 -11.27 1.83 -42.81
CA VAL A 293 -12.40 1.27 -42.07
C VAL A 293 -13.63 1.39 -42.94
N LEU A 294 -14.23 0.23 -43.26
CA LEU A 294 -15.37 0.14 -44.17
C LEU A 294 -16.66 0.00 -43.37
N SER A 295 -17.66 0.76 -43.79
CA SER A 295 -19.05 0.58 -43.41
C SER A 295 -19.64 -0.69 -44.05
N ALA A 296 -20.82 -1.15 -43.60
CA ALA A 296 -21.51 -2.30 -44.18
C ALA A 296 -21.85 -2.15 -45.68
N ASP A 297 -21.93 -0.92 -46.17
CA ASP A 297 -22.15 -0.59 -47.60
C ASP A 297 -20.85 -0.51 -48.41
N GLY A 298 -19.69 -0.76 -47.78
CA GLY A 298 -18.38 -0.72 -48.42
C GLY A 298 -17.78 0.67 -48.60
N GLN A 299 -18.41 1.72 -48.06
CA GLN A 299 -17.84 3.07 -48.07
C GLN A 299 -16.81 3.23 -46.96
N SER A 300 -15.74 3.99 -47.24
CA SER A 300 -14.72 4.33 -46.26
C SER A 300 -15.24 5.38 -45.26
N ILE A 301 -15.03 5.11 -43.97
CA ILE A 301 -15.40 6.02 -42.89
C ILE A 301 -14.17 6.87 -42.53
N GLU A 302 -14.29 8.19 -42.66
CA GLU A 302 -13.31 9.10 -42.07
C GLU A 302 -13.49 9.17 -40.55
N MET A 303 -12.47 8.76 -39.79
CA MET A 303 -12.42 8.96 -38.34
C MET A 303 -11.94 10.37 -38.01
N ARG A 304 -12.80 11.36 -38.26
CA ARG A 304 -12.62 12.72 -37.76
C ARG A 304 -13.52 12.93 -36.55
N ASP A 305 -12.99 13.61 -35.53
CA ASP A 305 -13.84 14.14 -34.48
C ASP A 305 -14.73 15.23 -35.10
N SER A 306 -16.05 15.10 -34.95
CA SER A 306 -16.97 16.13 -35.43
C SER A 306 -16.79 17.39 -34.57
N ASP A 307 -16.71 18.56 -35.21
CA ASP A 307 -16.56 19.88 -34.57
C ASP A 307 -17.79 20.30 -33.72
N GLU A 308 -18.55 19.36 -33.16
CA GLU A 308 -19.78 19.61 -32.39
C GLU A 308 -19.56 20.52 -31.16
N ASP A 309 -18.37 20.48 -30.55
CA ASP A 309 -18.06 21.31 -29.39
C ASP A 309 -17.97 22.81 -29.74
N SER A 310 -17.60 23.15 -30.98
CA SER A 310 -17.58 24.54 -31.45
C SER A 310 -18.99 25.13 -31.58
N PHE A 311 -19.97 24.29 -31.94
CA PHE A 311 -21.37 24.68 -32.05
C PHE A 311 -22.03 24.89 -30.68
N ARG A 312 -21.73 24.04 -29.69
CA ARG A 312 -22.27 24.18 -28.33
C ARG A 312 -21.80 25.43 -27.61
N ALA A 313 -20.52 25.78 -27.72
CA ALA A 313 -19.98 27.00 -27.12
C ALA A 313 -20.60 28.26 -27.74
N ALA A 314 -20.86 28.24 -29.05
CA ALA A 314 -21.56 29.32 -29.75
C ALA A 314 -23.04 29.41 -29.31
N GLU A 315 -23.71 28.28 -29.12
CA GLU A 315 -25.11 28.21 -28.67
C GLU A 315 -25.28 28.68 -27.21
N GLU A 316 -24.37 28.34 -26.30
CA GLU A 316 -24.34 28.90 -24.93
C GLU A 316 -24.08 30.41 -24.90
N LEU A 317 -23.37 30.94 -25.91
CA LEU A 317 -23.17 32.38 -26.10
C LEU A 317 -24.33 33.05 -26.87
N GLY A 318 -25.37 32.30 -27.25
CA GLY A 318 -26.53 32.80 -27.99
C GLY A 318 -26.23 33.19 -29.45
N ILE A 319 -25.16 32.64 -30.02
CA ILE A 319 -24.74 32.89 -31.41
C ILE A 319 -25.22 31.71 -32.27
N ASP A 320 -26.28 31.94 -33.04
CA ASP A 320 -26.78 30.99 -34.02
C ASP A 320 -25.90 31.00 -35.28
N LEU A 321 -25.10 29.93 -35.45
CA LEU A 321 -24.24 29.72 -36.63
C LEU A 321 -24.94 28.89 -37.73
N SER A 322 -26.25 28.60 -37.62
CA SER A 322 -27.00 27.78 -38.57
C SER A 322 -27.30 28.43 -39.93
N ARG A 323 -26.58 29.50 -40.30
CA ARG A 323 -26.79 30.17 -41.59
C ARG A 323 -26.24 29.30 -42.71
N ALA A 324 -27.13 28.55 -43.35
CA ALA A 324 -26.87 27.85 -44.60
C ALA A 324 -26.22 28.80 -45.61
N GLU A 325 -25.01 28.49 -46.04
CA GLU A 325 -24.43 29.13 -47.21
C GLU A 325 -25.31 28.78 -48.42
N PRO A 326 -25.77 29.76 -49.21
CA PRO A 326 -26.47 29.46 -50.45
C PRO A 326 -25.48 28.83 -51.41
N SER A 327 -25.66 27.54 -51.69
CA SER A 327 -24.98 26.87 -52.79
C SER A 327 -25.51 27.42 -54.12
N SER A 328 -24.58 27.91 -54.93
CA SER A 328 -24.66 28.27 -56.36
C SER A 328 -24.79 29.77 -56.68
N VAL A 329 -23.72 30.24 -57.33
CA VAL A 329 -23.75 31.37 -58.27
C VAL A 329 -24.14 30.75 -59.61
N GLU A 330 -25.42 30.68 -59.94
CA GLU A 330 -25.91 30.64 -61.32
C GLU A 330 -27.43 30.92 -61.40
N GLU A 331 -27.76 31.82 -62.33
CA GLU A 331 -29.08 32.20 -62.88
C GLU A 331 -29.94 33.30 -62.20
N VAL A 332 -29.87 34.47 -62.88
CA VAL A 332 -30.73 35.68 -62.98
C VAL A 332 -30.50 36.82 -61.99
#